data_AF-A0A3C0IME9-F1
#
_entry.id   AF-A0A3C0IME9-F1
#
_cell.length_a   1.000
_cell.length_b   1.000
_cell.length_c   1.000
_cell.angle_alpha   90.00
_cell.angle_beta   90.00
_cell.angle_gamma   90.00
#
_symmetry.space_group_name_H-M   'P 1'
#
loop_
_entity.id
_entity.type
_entity.pdbx_description
1 polymer ?
#
loop_
_entity_poly.entity_id
_entity_poly.type
_entity_poly.pdbx_seq_one_letter_code
_entity_poly.pdbx_strand_id
1 'polypeptide(L)'
;MLRQHIVFTVTNNLLFDQRMQRICGSLASAGFEVTLVGRRTRNDAPLQQQPYHQHRIKVWNHKGPLFYLEFNLRLLFFLLR
;
A
#
# COMPACT_ATOMS: atom_id res chain seq x y z
N MET A 1 -4.88 -6.91 -24.07
CA MET A 1 -5.71 -5.93 -23.33
C MET A 1 -4.82 -5.26 -22.31
N LEU A 2 -4.70 -3.93 -22.34
CA LEU A 2 -4.03 -3.22 -21.24
C LEU A 2 -4.87 -3.41 -19.98
N ARG A 3 -4.38 -4.19 -19.02
CA ARG A 3 -4.97 -4.21 -17.68
C ARG A 3 -4.64 -2.87 -17.04
N GLN A 4 -5.67 -2.13 -16.63
CA GLN A 4 -5.44 -0.87 -15.93
C GLN A 4 -4.86 -1.21 -14.56
N HIS A 5 -3.73 -0.59 -14.24
CA HIS A 5 -3.05 -0.75 -12.95
C HIS A 5 -3.52 0.33 -12.00
N ILE A 6 -4.10 -0.09 -10.88
CA ILE A 6 -4.65 0.78 -9.85
C ILE A 6 -3.78 0.68 -8.61
N VAL A 7 -3.12 1.77 -8.25
CA VAL A 7 -2.29 1.85 -7.05
C VAL A 7 -3.05 2.60 -5.96
N PHE A 8 -3.30 1.93 -4.85
CA PHE A 8 -3.87 2.52 -3.65
C PHE A 8 -2.78 2.84 -2.65
N THR A 9 -2.79 4.05 -2.10
CA THR A 9 -1.76 4.52 -1.18
C THR A 9 -2.41 4.91 0.14
N VAL A 10 -1.99 4.27 1.23
CA VAL A 10 -2.51 4.53 2.57
C VAL A 10 -1.36 4.73 3.56
N THR A 11 -1.58 5.58 4.56
CA THR A 11 -0.58 5.85 5.62
C THR A 11 -0.78 4.96 6.86
N ASN A 12 -1.84 4.14 6.87
CA ASN A 12 -2.22 3.29 7.98
C ASN A 12 -1.65 1.86 7.84
N ASN A 13 -1.99 1.01 8.82
CA ASN A 13 -1.58 -0.39 8.81
C ASN A 13 -2.50 -1.22 7.90
N LEU A 14 -1.89 -1.85 6.89
CA LEU A 14 -2.57 -2.67 5.87
C LEU A 14 -3.28 -3.90 6.43
N LEU A 15 -2.80 -4.44 7.56
CA LEU A 15 -3.34 -5.69 8.12
C LEU A 15 -4.77 -5.53 8.62
N PHE A 16 -5.12 -4.34 9.11
CA PHE A 16 -6.38 -4.09 9.80
C PHE A 16 -7.37 -3.26 8.98
N ASP A 17 -6.98 -2.80 7.78
CA ASP A 17 -7.85 -2.00 6.94
C ASP A 17 -8.81 -2.88 6.11
N GLN A 18 -9.91 -3.28 6.74
CA GLN A 18 -10.97 -4.06 6.08
C GLN A 18 -11.59 -3.31 4.89
N ARG A 19 -11.59 -1.96 4.89
CA ARG A 19 -12.17 -1.17 3.80
C ARG A 19 -11.31 -1.35 2.56
N MET A 20 -10.00 -1.22 2.69
CA MET A 20 -9.07 -1.40 1.59
C MET A 20 -9.00 -2.84 1.11
N GLN A 21 -9.07 -3.83 2.01
CA GLN A 21 -9.12 -5.23 1.63
C GLN A 21 -10.33 -5.55 0.75
N ARG A 22 -11.51 -5.00 1.09
CA ARG A 22 -12.72 -5.17 0.28
C ARG A 22 -12.60 -4.50 -1.09
N ILE A 23 -12.17 -3.24 -1.13
CA ILE A 23 -12.04 -2.48 -2.40
C ILE A 23 -11.00 -3.13 -3.32
N CYS A 24 -9.81 -3.43 -2.79
CA CYS A 24 -8.74 -4.04 -3.58
C CYS A 24 -9.12 -5.46 -4.02
N GLY A 25 -9.79 -6.22 -3.15
CA GLY A 25 -10.33 -7.54 -3.49
C GLY A 25 -11.34 -7.48 -4.64
N SER A 26 -12.35 -6.61 -4.55
CA SER A 26 -13.35 -6.46 -5.61
C SER A 26 -12.74 -6.04 -6.95
N LEU A 27 -11.78 -5.10 -6.95
CA LEU A 27 -11.12 -4.66 -8.17
C LEU A 27 -10.19 -5.73 -8.76
N ALA A 28 -9.46 -6.46 -7.92
CA ALA A 28 -8.64 -7.58 -8.37
C ALA A 28 -9.52 -8.70 -8.97
N SER A 29 -10.65 -9.01 -8.34
CA SER A 29 -11.62 -9.98 -8.87
C SER A 29 -12.27 -9.52 -10.19
N ALA A 30 -12.39 -8.21 -10.42
CA ALA A 30 -12.84 -7.64 -11.68
C ALA A 30 -11.76 -7.68 -12.79
N GLY A 31 -10.57 -8.22 -12.51
CA GLY A 31 -9.49 -8.40 -13.49
C GLY A 31 -8.52 -7.23 -13.62
N PHE A 32 -8.61 -6.24 -12.71
CA PHE A 32 -7.65 -5.14 -12.63
C PHE A 32 -6.38 -5.57 -11.91
N GLU A 33 -5.26 -4.98 -12.30
CA GLU A 33 -4.03 -5.11 -11.52
C GLU A 33 -4.09 -4.10 -10.38
N VAL A 34 -4.08 -4.59 -9.14
CA VAL A 34 -4.22 -3.75 -7.95
C VAL A 34 -2.96 -3.84 -7.11
N THR A 35 -2.44 -2.69 -6.69
CA THR A 35 -1.33 -2.60 -5.74
C THR A 35 -1.70 -1.72 -4.57
N LEU A 36 -1.68 -2.28 -3.37
CA LEU A 36 -1.94 -1.58 -2.13
C LEU A 36 -0.62 -1.24 -1.43
N VAL A 37 -0.29 0.04 -1.38
CA VAL A 37 0.91 0.59 -0.76
C VAL A 37 0.55 1.17 0.60
N GLY A 38 1.16 0.64 1.65
CA GLY A 38 0.94 1.09 3.02
C GLY A 38 2.22 1.39 3.79
N ARG A 39 2.09 1.79 5.04
CA ARG A 39 3.23 1.97 5.95
C ARG A 39 3.63 0.66 6.62
N ARG A 40 4.93 0.37 6.67
CA ARG A 40 5.47 -0.68 7.54
C ARG A 40 5.56 -0.19 8.97
N THR A 41 5.00 -0.95 9.91
CA THR A 41 5.15 -0.74 11.35
C THR A 41 6.05 -1.82 11.94
N ARG A 42 6.73 -1.51 13.05
CA ARG A 42 7.77 -2.37 13.68
C ARG A 42 7.28 -3.75 14.09
N ASN A 43 5.96 -3.92 14.27
CA ASN A 43 5.34 -5.14 14.78
C ASN A 43 4.41 -5.82 13.76
N ASP A 44 4.58 -5.55 12.47
CA ASP A 44 3.66 -6.09 11.48
C ASP A 44 3.84 -7.60 11.30
N ALA A 45 2.74 -8.32 11.46
CA ALA A 45 2.60 -9.71 11.07
C ALA A 45 2.94 -9.91 9.57
N PRO A 46 3.33 -11.13 9.16
CA PRO A 46 3.51 -11.46 7.75
C PRO A 46 2.26 -11.08 6.96
N LEU A 47 2.47 -10.48 5.78
CA LEU A 47 1.39 -10.16 4.86
C LEU A 47 0.66 -11.45 4.50
N GLN A 48 -0.65 -11.49 4.72
CA GLN A 48 -1.47 -12.59 4.19
C GLN A 48 -1.49 -12.49 2.66
N GLN A 49 -1.48 -13.65 2.01
CA GLN A 49 -1.65 -13.72 0.57
C GLN A 49 -3.04 -13.17 0.22
N GLN A 50 -3.06 -12.17 -0.66
CA GLN A 50 -4.26 -11.50 -1.15
C GLN A 50 -4.23 -11.55 -2.69
N PRO A 51 -5.38 -11.44 -3.36
CA PRO A 51 -5.45 -11.44 -4.83
C PRO A 51 -4.87 -10.17 -5.49
N TYR A 52 -4.24 -9.28 -4.71
CA TYR A 52 -3.62 -8.03 -5.13
C TYR A 52 -2.23 -7.87 -4.52
N HIS A 53 -1.39 -7.05 -5.16
CA HIS A 53 -0.05 -6.77 -4.68
C HIS A 53 -0.10 -5.88 -3.43
N GLN A 54 0.77 -6.17 -2.47
CA GLN A 54 0.89 -5.38 -1.25
C GLN A 54 2.33 -4.90 -1.11
N HIS A 55 2.52 -3.59 -0.98
CA HIS A 55 3.82 -2.98 -0.74
C HIS A 55 3.82 -2.22 0.59
N ARG A 56 4.89 -2.36 1.36
CA ARG A 56 5.04 -1.66 2.65
C ARG A 56 6.24 -0.74 2.61
N ILE A 57 6.00 0.56 2.66
CA ILE A 57 7.05 1.57 2.76
C ILE A 57 7.57 1.58 4.19
N LYS A 58 8.87 1.29 4.36
CA LYS A 58 9.57 1.44 5.63
C LYS A 58 9.88 2.93 5.83
N VAL A 59 9.24 3.54 6.82
CA VAL A 59 9.51 4.92 7.24
C VAL A 59 10.25 4.88 8.57
N TRP A 60 11.33 5.63 8.70
CA TRP A 60 12.13 5.65 9.94
C TRP A 60 11.61 6.67 10.94
N ASN A 61 11.13 7.82 10.45
CA ASN A 61 10.64 8.88 11.31
C ASN A 61 9.14 8.72 11.54
N HIS A 62 8.73 8.37 12.76
CA HIS A 62 7.31 8.19 13.10
C HIS A 62 6.65 9.45 13.69
N LYS A 63 7.35 10.58 13.77
CA LYS A 63 6.87 11.81 14.42
C LYS A 63 7.11 13.04 13.56
N GLY A 64 6.15 13.95 13.58
CA GLY A 64 6.26 15.29 13.00
C GLY A 64 6.08 15.36 11.48
N PRO A 65 6.31 16.54 10.87
CA PRO A 65 6.13 16.77 9.43
C PRO A 65 7.12 15.97 8.56
N LEU A 66 8.29 15.63 9.10
CA LEU A 66 9.30 14.82 8.41
C LEU A 66 8.79 13.42 8.04
N PHE A 67 7.85 12.87 8.82
CA PHE A 67 7.19 11.60 8.49
C PHE A 67 6.49 11.68 7.13
N TYR A 68 5.68 12.71 6.93
CA TYR A 68 4.93 12.89 5.70
C TYR A 68 5.86 13.14 4.52
N LEU A 69 6.93 13.92 4.72
CA LEU A 69 7.91 14.16 3.66
C LEU A 69 8.63 12.86 3.26
N GLU A 70 9.14 12.10 4.23
CA GLU A 70 9.83 10.83 3.96
C GLU A 70 8.89 9.81 3.29
N PHE A 71 7.66 9.70 3.77
CA PHE A 71 6.66 8.81 3.18
C PHE A 71 6.33 9.19 1.74
N ASN A 72 6.04 10.47 1.47
CA ASN A 72 5.71 10.94 0.12
C ASN A 72 6.90 10.83 -0.84
N LEU A 73 8.12 11.13 -0.39
CA LEU A 73 9.33 10.95 -1.20
C LEU A 73 9.53 9.47 -1.57
N ARG A 74 9.49 8.56 -0.59
CA ARG A 74 9.61 7.12 -0.86
C ARG A 74 8.48 6.61 -1.75
N LEU A 75 7.26 7.10 -1.55
CA LEU A 75 6.11 6.77 -2.38
C LEU A 75 6.32 7.25 -3.82
N LEU A 76 6.84 8.46 -4.01
CA LEU A 76 7.15 9.01 -5.32
C LEU A 76 8.16 8.11 -6.05
N PHE A 77 9.27 7.75 -5.41
CA PHE A 77 10.25 6.84 -6.02
C PHE A 77 9.69 5.45 -6.31
N PHE A 78 8.74 4.97 -5.49
CA PHE A 78 8.05 3.70 -5.75
C PHE A 78 7.14 3.78 -6.98
N LEU A 79 6.38 4.87 -7.13
CA LEU A 79 5.47 5.08 -8.26
C LEU A 79 6.21 5.41 -9.57
N LEU A 80 7.39 6.01 -9.48
CA LEU A 80 8.21 6.37 -10.65
C LEU A 80 8.99 5.17 -11.23
N ARG A 81 9.04 4.05 -10.51
CA ARG A 81 9.77 2.83 -10.87
C ARG A 81 8.89 1.87 -11.64
#